data_AF-A0A953VPZ7-F1
#
_entry.id   AF-A0A953VPZ7-F1
#
_cell.length_a   1.000
_cell.length_b   1.000
_cell.length_c   1.000
_cell.angle_alpha   90.00
_cell.angle_beta   90.00
_cell.angle_gamma   90.00
#
_symmetry.space_group_name_H-M   'P 1'
#
loop_
_entity.id
_entity.type
_entity.pdbx_description
1 polymer ?
#
loop_
_entity_poly.entity_id
_entity_poly.type
_entity_poly.pdbx_seq_one_letter_code
_entity_poly.pdbx_strand_id
1 'polypeptide(L)'
;MISLDDIEDMTCLTREEIAALAEHEHSSEFDAAILGDYLMRQHHGPQVVQKLICEDVRAALHCGDLAHARALFVTLRQYMANHPEAARGAEPV
;
A
#
# COMPACT_ATOMS: atom_id res chain seq x y z
N MET A 1 19.77 3.81 16.00
CA MET A 1 18.88 2.68 15.70
C MET A 1 17.72 3.28 14.95
N ILE A 2 17.43 2.81 13.75
CA ILE A 2 16.30 3.32 12.95
C ILE A 2 15.03 2.69 13.53
N SER A 3 14.07 3.52 13.92
CA SER A 3 12.76 3.11 14.41
C SER A 3 11.76 2.97 13.26
N LEU A 4 10.57 2.41 13.54
CA LEU A 4 9.49 2.37 12.54
C LEU A 4 9.03 3.79 12.15
N ASP A 5 9.09 4.75 13.07
CA ASP A 5 8.77 6.16 12.77
C ASP A 5 9.78 6.75 11.77
N ASP A 6 11.07 6.39 11.90
CA ASP A 6 12.11 6.80 10.94
C ASP A 6 11.93 6.13 9.56
N ILE A 7 11.24 4.99 9.49
CA ILE A 7 10.95 4.27 8.23
C ILE A 7 9.77 4.92 7.50
N GLU A 8 8.72 5.34 8.21
CA GLU A 8 7.63 6.13 7.62
C GLU A 8 8.15 7.40 6.98
N ASP A 9 9.00 8.15 7.69
CA ASP A 9 9.58 9.42 7.20
C ASP A 9 10.50 9.23 5.96
N MET A 10 10.93 8.00 5.69
CA MET A 10 11.73 7.64 4.52
C MET A 10 10.91 7.18 3.32
N THR A 11 9.64 6.83 3.50
CA THR A 11 8.75 6.36 2.43
C THR A 11 7.63 7.37 2.17
N CYS A 12 7.00 7.29 1.00
CA CYS A 12 5.76 8.03 0.76
C CYS A 12 4.52 7.27 1.27
N LEU A 13 4.67 6.32 2.22
CA LEU A 13 3.63 5.42 2.69
C LEU A 13 3.46 5.50 4.22
N THR A 14 2.23 5.29 4.67
CA THR A 14 1.84 5.16 6.09
C THR A 14 2.10 3.75 6.62
N ARG A 15 2.07 3.56 7.95
CA ARG A 15 2.21 2.22 8.58
C ARG A 15 1.20 1.22 8.04
N GLU A 16 -0.05 1.64 7.90
CA GLU A 16 -1.13 0.77 7.45
C GLU A 16 -0.91 0.32 6.00
N GLU A 17 -0.34 1.18 5.16
CA GLU A 17 0.01 0.86 3.77
C GLU A 17 1.23 -0.07 3.70
N ILE A 18 2.25 0.17 4.54
CA ILE A 18 3.42 -0.71 4.68
C ILE A 18 3.00 -2.09 5.17
N ALA A 19 2.11 -2.17 6.17
CA ALA A 19 1.57 -3.42 6.70
C ALA A 19 0.78 -4.18 5.64
N ALA A 20 -0.04 -3.49 4.83
CA ALA A 20 -0.75 -4.11 3.72
C ALA A 20 0.21 -4.69 2.66
N LEU A 21 1.30 -3.98 2.34
CA LEU A 21 2.34 -4.50 1.45
C LEU A 21 3.06 -5.71 2.03
N ALA A 22 3.41 -5.67 3.32
CA ALA A 22 4.09 -6.75 4.02
C ALA A 22 3.25 -8.03 4.01
N GLU A 23 1.95 -7.89 4.25
CA GLU A 23 0.99 -8.98 4.19
C GLU A 23 0.90 -9.59 2.78
N HIS A 24 0.73 -8.75 1.76
CA HIS A 24 0.63 -9.20 0.37
C HIS A 24 1.86 -9.98 -0.09
N GLU A 25 3.04 -9.44 0.18
CA GLU A 25 4.33 -10.02 -0.25
C GLU A 25 4.83 -11.13 0.70
N HIS A 26 4.10 -11.41 1.78
CA HIS A 26 4.51 -12.31 2.86
C HIS A 26 5.93 -12.00 3.38
N SER A 27 6.20 -10.71 3.58
CA SER A 27 7.51 -10.19 3.95
C SER A 27 7.47 -9.44 5.28
N SER A 28 8.62 -9.01 5.78
CA SER A 28 8.65 -8.15 6.97
C SER A 28 8.21 -6.72 6.62
N GLU A 29 7.68 -5.97 7.58
CA GLU A 29 7.33 -4.54 7.39
C GLU A 29 8.55 -3.71 6.95
N PHE A 30 9.76 -4.10 7.36
CA PHE A 30 10.99 -3.45 6.91
C PHE A 30 11.25 -3.67 5.41
N ASP A 31 11.11 -4.91 4.94
CA ASP A 31 11.28 -5.23 3.51
C ASP A 31 10.18 -4.57 2.66
N ALA A 32 8.95 -4.57 3.17
CA ALA A 32 7.81 -3.91 2.55
C ALA A 32 7.99 -2.39 2.44
N ALA A 33 8.57 -1.74 3.45
CA ALA A 33 8.87 -0.31 3.39
C ALA A 33 9.92 0.02 2.32
N ILE A 34 10.97 -0.81 2.18
CA ILE A 34 11.97 -0.67 1.12
C ILE A 34 11.32 -0.85 -0.26
N LEU A 35 10.49 -1.87 -0.43
CA LEU A 35 9.72 -2.10 -1.66
C LEU A 35 8.81 -0.91 -1.96
N GLY A 36 8.12 -0.40 -0.94
CA GLY A 36 7.27 0.78 -1.02
C GLY A 36 8.02 2.00 -1.53
N ASP A 37 9.13 2.39 -0.89
CA ASP A 37 9.96 3.51 -1.36
C ASP A 37 10.44 3.31 -2.81
N TYR A 38 10.88 2.09 -3.15
CA TYR A 38 11.30 1.76 -4.51
C TYR A 38 10.17 1.90 -5.53
N LEU A 39 8.96 1.45 -5.22
CA LEU A 39 7.78 1.61 -6.07
C LEU A 39 7.41 3.08 -6.19
N MET A 40 7.37 3.84 -5.09
CA MET A 40 6.97 5.25 -5.11
C MET A 40 7.88 6.15 -5.94
N ARG A 41 9.12 5.71 -6.25
CA ARG A 41 10.06 6.39 -7.14
C ARG A 41 9.94 5.99 -8.61
N GLN A 42 9.17 4.94 -8.93
CA GLN A 42 9.00 4.45 -10.29
C GLN A 42 7.82 5.09 -10.99
N HIS A 43 7.94 5.20 -12.31
CA HIS A 43 6.81 5.51 -13.16
C HIS A 43 5.75 4.41 -13.03
N HIS A 44 4.52 4.80 -12.71
CA HIS A 44 3.40 3.92 -12.38
C HIS A 44 3.50 3.12 -11.08
N GLY A 45 4.50 3.36 -10.23
CA GLY A 45 4.63 2.62 -8.98
C GLY A 45 3.49 2.83 -7.98
N PRO A 46 2.93 4.05 -7.83
CA PRO A 46 1.76 4.24 -6.99
C PRO A 46 0.54 3.38 -7.42
N GLN A 47 0.39 3.13 -8.72
CA GLN A 47 -0.65 2.28 -9.30
C GLN A 47 -0.39 0.79 -9.01
N VAL A 48 0.88 0.39 -8.86
CA VAL A 48 1.24 -0.97 -8.44
C VAL A 48 0.81 -1.19 -6.99
N VAL A 49 1.17 -0.29 -6.07
CA VAL A 49 0.75 -0.35 -4.66
C VAL A 49 -0.77 -0.39 -4.52
N GLN A 50 -1.48 0.46 -5.26
CA GLN A 50 -2.95 0.46 -5.34
C GLN A 50 -3.51 -0.91 -5.74
N LYS A 51 -2.88 -1.56 -6.73
CA LYS A 51 -3.30 -2.85 -7.24
C LYS A 51 -3.12 -3.95 -6.19
N LEU A 52 -1.98 -3.97 -5.48
CA LEU A 52 -1.70 -4.96 -4.42
C LEU A 52 -2.77 -4.91 -3.33
N ILE A 53 -3.01 -3.72 -2.76
CA ILE A 53 -4.02 -3.53 -1.71
C ILE A 53 -5.42 -3.93 -2.24
N CYS A 54 -5.75 -3.63 -3.50
CA CYS A 54 -7.02 -4.02 -4.09
C CYS A 54 -7.16 -5.54 -4.29
N GLU A 55 -6.06 -6.24 -4.58
CA GLU A 55 -6.03 -7.70 -4.66
C GLU A 55 -6.27 -8.34 -3.29
N ASP A 56 -5.70 -7.79 -2.21
CA ASP A 56 -5.95 -8.27 -0.85
C ASP A 56 -7.37 -8.05 -0.39
N VAL A 57 -7.95 -6.88 -0.71
CA VAL A 57 -9.39 -6.64 -0.45
C VAL A 57 -10.24 -7.71 -1.12
N ARG A 58 -9.93 -8.09 -2.37
CA ARG A 58 -10.67 -9.14 -3.08
C ARG A 58 -10.43 -10.52 -2.45
N ALA A 59 -9.20 -10.83 -2.05
CA ALA A 59 -8.87 -12.09 -1.40
C ALA A 59 -9.62 -12.24 -0.07
N ALA A 60 -9.60 -11.20 0.78
CA ALA A 60 -10.31 -11.15 2.05
C ALA A 60 -11.83 -11.32 1.87
N LEU A 61 -12.42 -10.64 0.88
CA LEU A 61 -13.83 -10.80 0.52
C LEU A 61 -14.16 -12.22 0.04
N HIS A 62 -13.27 -12.84 -0.75
CA HIS A 62 -13.46 -14.21 -1.24
C HIS A 62 -13.40 -15.24 -0.11
N CYS A 63 -12.52 -15.03 0.87
CA CYS A 63 -12.39 -15.87 2.06
C CYS A 63 -13.50 -15.62 3.10
N GLY A 64 -14.35 -14.60 2.91
CA GLY A 64 -15.41 -14.22 3.86
C GLY A 64 -14.92 -13.43 5.07
N ASP A 65 -13.66 -12.98 5.08
CA ASP A 65 -13.12 -12.14 6.15
C ASP A 65 -13.51 -10.67 5.94
N LEU A 66 -14.74 -10.35 6.30
CA LEU A 66 -15.30 -9.01 6.14
C LEU A 66 -14.65 -7.97 7.06
N ALA A 67 -14.07 -8.38 8.18
CA ALA A 67 -13.40 -7.49 9.11
C ALA A 67 -12.07 -7.02 8.51
N HIS A 68 -11.28 -7.97 8.02
CA HIS A 68 -10.02 -7.69 7.36
C HIS A 68 -10.22 -6.93 6.05
N ALA A 69 -11.20 -7.33 5.21
CA ALA A 69 -11.54 -6.60 3.99
C ALA A 69 -11.90 -5.13 4.26
N ARG A 70 -12.61 -4.84 5.37
CA ARG A 70 -12.93 -3.47 5.78
C ARG A 70 -11.68 -2.69 6.18
N ALA A 71 -10.76 -3.30 6.91
CA ALA A 71 -9.51 -2.67 7.30
C ALA A 71 -8.69 -2.27 6.06
N LEU A 72 -8.46 -3.22 5.15
CA LEU A 72 -7.77 -2.97 3.88
C LEU A 72 -8.46 -1.92 3.00
N PHE A 73 -9.80 -1.89 3.00
CA PHE A 73 -10.53 -0.87 2.25
C PHE A 73 -10.34 0.54 2.82
N VAL A 74 -10.23 0.69 4.14
CA VAL A 74 -9.91 1.97 4.78
C VAL A 74 -8.49 2.41 4.40
N THR A 75 -7.53 1.49 4.46
CA THR A 75 -6.15 1.72 4.01
C THR A 75 -6.12 2.17 2.55
N LEU A 76 -6.80 1.45 1.66
CA LEU A 76 -6.89 1.80 0.23
C LEU A 76 -7.48 3.19 0.03
N ARG A 77 -8.52 3.56 0.78
CA ARG A 77 -9.15 4.88 0.68
C ARG A 77 -8.19 5.99 1.11
N GLN A 78 -7.42 5.79 2.19
CA GLN A 78 -6.42 6.75 2.65
C GLN A 78 -5.28 6.88 1.62
N TYR A 79 -4.79 5.76 1.13
CA TYR A 79 -3.78 5.70 0.07
C TYR A 79 -4.20 6.48 -1.17
N MET A 80 -5.42 6.28 -1.66
CA MET A 80 -5.96 7.01 -2.82
C MET A 80 -6.14 8.52 -2.57
N ALA A 81 -6.31 8.94 -1.32
CA ALA A 81 -6.39 10.35 -0.97
C ALA A 81 -5.01 11.02 -0.93
N ASN A 82 -3.99 10.27 -0.51
CA ASN A 82 -2.60 10.73 -0.46
C ASN A 82 -1.91 10.65 -1.84
N HIS A 83 -2.33 9.71 -2.69
CA HIS A 83 -1.77 9.42 -4.01
C HIS A 83 -2.84 9.43 -5.10
N PRO A 84 -3.38 10.61 -5.46
CA PRO A 84 -4.38 10.72 -6.53
C PRO A 84 -3.87 10.18 -7.88
N GLU A 85 -2.56 10.24 -8.13
CA GLU A 85 -1.89 9.65 -9.29
C GLU A 85 -2.06 8.12 -9.39
N ALA A 86 -2.34 7.44 -8.28
CA ALA A 86 -2.58 6.00 -8.26
C ALA A 86 -3.91 5.59 -8.91
N ALA A 87 -4.82 6.54 -9.19
CA ALA A 87 -6.04 6.27 -9.93
C ALA A 87 -5.75 5.88 -11.39
N ARG A 88 -6.30 4.76 -11.86
CA ARG A 88 -6.24 4.40 -13.29
C ARG A 88 -6.89 5.51 -14.13
N GLY A 89 -6.16 6.00 -15.13
CA GLY A 89 -6.62 7.07 -16.03
C GLY A 89 -6.11 8.47 -15.67
N ALA A 90 -5.26 8.62 -14.65
CA ALA A 90 -4.43 9.81 -14.48
C ALA A 90 -3.35 9.81 -15.58
N GLU A 91 -3.70 10.19 -16.80
CA GLU A 91 -2.71 10.64 -17.77
C GLU A 91 -2.05 11.91 -17.22
N PRO A 92 -0.70 12.03 -17.24
CA PRO A 92 -0.08 13.32 -17.00
C PRO A 92 -0.51 14.26 -18.13
N VAL A 93 -1.21 15.34 -17.77
CA VAL A 93 -1.45 16.49 -18.64
C VAL A 93 -0.15 17.22 -18.97
#